data_AF-A0AAT9JY77-F1
#
_entry.id   AF-A0AAT9JY77-F1
#
_cell.length_a   1.000
_cell.length_b   1.000
_cell.length_c   1.000
_cell.angle_alpha   90.00
_cell.angle_beta   90.00
_cell.angle_gamma   90.00
#
_symmetry.space_group_name_H-M   'P 1'
#
loop_
_entity.id
_entity.type
_entity.pdbx_description
1 polymer ?
#
loop_
_entity_poly.entity_id
_entity_poly.type
_entity_poly.pdbx_seq_one_letter_code
_entity_poly.pdbx_strand_id
1 'polypeptide(L)'
;MKTLLCGAFATATAAALLMPGIAQAADNVTLINGAWARSVTIDDLQAMAQQDQAQGFTRDAVNITHTQFETVRSFLNRPINYKMIEADYLLNSAAGEKLLDQIGQVMAPRTADTDGRQALRSAIVLSLLDDNKTTPLEIIQNYPTDARINLGALFAADAKFIPDVLAFLDNNQQVAMQRTSIDWMIAQNENSLFNRDFAQQEPLPVQQPAPVRGLW
;
A
#
# COMPACT_ATOMS: atom_id res chain seq x y z
N MET A 1 24.88 47.70 46.08
CA MET A 1 25.88 47.86 45.00
C MET A 1 26.39 46.48 44.59
N LYS A 2 26.41 46.19 43.27
CA LYS A 2 27.03 45.05 42.55
C LYS A 2 26.38 43.67 42.76
N THR A 3 25.45 43.19 41.90
CA THR A 3 25.58 42.56 40.55
C THR A 3 26.46 41.32 40.46
N LEU A 4 25.90 40.26 39.83
CA LEU A 4 26.46 39.15 39.02
C LEU A 4 25.71 37.85 39.38
N LEU A 5 24.72 37.31 38.65
CA LEU A 5 24.54 37.02 37.21
C LEU A 5 25.40 35.83 36.73
N CYS A 6 24.83 34.62 36.85
CA CYS A 6 25.08 33.37 36.09
C CYS A 6 23.89 32.46 36.45
N GLY A 7 22.92 32.11 35.61
CA GLY A 7 23.01 31.84 34.17
C GLY A 7 22.96 30.32 33.97
N ALA A 8 21.80 29.69 34.17
CA ALA A 8 21.54 28.31 33.76
C ALA A 8 20.08 28.15 33.35
N PHE A 9 19.75 28.60 32.14
CA PHE A 9 18.53 28.17 31.46
C PHE A 9 18.75 26.72 31.01
N ALA A 10 18.25 25.77 31.79
CA ALA A 10 18.09 24.40 31.34
C ALA A 10 16.88 24.33 30.39
N THR A 11 17.12 24.59 29.10
CA THR A 11 16.14 24.24 28.06
C THR A 11 16.14 22.73 27.89
N ALA A 12 15.25 22.05 28.59
CA ALA A 12 14.93 20.65 28.33
C ALA A 12 14.18 20.55 27.00
N THR A 13 14.90 20.31 25.92
CA THR A 13 14.31 19.97 24.63
C THR A 13 13.72 18.57 24.73
N ALA A 14 12.43 18.47 25.05
CA ALA A 14 11.68 17.23 24.89
C ALA A 14 11.51 16.97 23.40
N ALA A 15 12.44 16.23 22.81
CA ALA A 15 12.24 15.62 21.51
C ALA A 15 11.16 14.53 21.67
N ALA A 16 9.90 14.92 21.51
CA ALA A 16 8.81 13.98 21.35
C ALA A 16 9.08 13.20 20.05
N LEU A 17 9.52 11.94 20.23
CA LEU A 17 9.56 10.95 19.17
C LEU A 17 8.17 10.91 18.53
N LEU A 18 8.06 11.46 17.33
CA LEU A 18 6.96 11.22 16.40
C LEU A 18 7.03 9.73 16.02
N MET A 19 6.49 8.86 16.86
CA MET A 19 6.17 7.52 16.43
C MET A 19 5.08 7.66 15.37
N PRO A 20 5.31 7.26 14.10
CA PRO A 20 4.21 7.15 13.16
C PRO A 20 3.21 6.17 13.78
N GLY A 21 1.98 6.64 14.02
CA GLY A 21 0.91 5.75 14.45
C GLY A 21 0.86 4.59 13.48
N ILE A 22 0.90 3.36 14.01
CA ILE A 22 0.69 2.15 13.19
C ILE A 22 -0.63 2.39 12.48
N ALA A 23 -0.59 2.55 11.15
CA ALA A 23 -1.78 2.69 10.33
C ALA A 23 -2.67 1.49 10.63
N GLN A 24 -3.75 1.73 11.37
CA GLN A 24 -4.72 0.70 11.65
C GLN A 24 -5.47 0.49 10.34
N ALA A 25 -5.52 -0.76 9.89
CA ALA A 25 -6.40 -1.15 8.81
C ALA A 25 -7.82 -0.64 9.09
N ALA A 26 -8.58 -0.32 8.04
CA ALA A 26 -9.94 0.17 8.18
C ALA A 26 -10.77 -0.83 9.00
N ASP A 27 -11.38 -0.39 10.10
CA ASP A 27 -12.36 -1.21 10.82
C ASP A 27 -13.75 -1.07 10.19
N ASN A 28 -14.01 0.11 9.61
CA ASN A 28 -15.30 0.49 9.06
C ASN A 28 -15.18 1.14 7.68
N VAL A 29 -16.18 0.88 6.85
CA VAL A 29 -16.36 1.52 5.55
C VAL A 29 -17.70 2.24 5.51
N THR A 30 -17.70 3.51 5.11
CA THR A 30 -18.95 4.23 4.84
C THR A 30 -19.35 4.06 3.39
N LEU A 31 -20.49 3.41 3.17
CA LEU A 31 -21.12 3.33 1.87
C LEU A 31 -21.94 4.60 1.64
N ILE A 32 -21.73 5.26 0.50
CA ILE A 32 -22.39 6.52 0.13
C ILE A 32 -23.15 6.33 -1.19
N ASN A 33 -24.39 6.80 -1.25
CA ASN A 33 -25.18 6.88 -2.48
C ASN A 33 -26.08 8.14 -2.44
N GLY A 34 -25.67 9.21 -3.13
CA GLY A 34 -26.35 10.50 -3.04
C GLY A 34 -26.36 11.04 -1.60
N ALA A 35 -27.54 11.29 -1.04
CA ALA A 35 -27.71 11.77 0.34
C ALA A 35 -27.67 10.65 1.40
N TRP A 36 -27.65 9.37 0.98
CA TRP A 36 -27.60 8.23 1.89
C TRP A 36 -26.15 7.88 2.22
N ALA A 37 -25.84 7.73 3.50
CA ALA A 37 -24.54 7.28 3.99
C ALA A 37 -24.72 6.34 5.18
N ARG A 38 -24.05 5.19 5.16
CA ARG A 38 -24.09 4.21 6.26
C ARG A 38 -22.75 3.53 6.43
N SER A 39 -22.33 3.35 7.68
CA SER A 39 -21.11 2.61 8.01
C SER A 39 -21.38 1.12 8.15
N VAL A 40 -20.46 0.31 7.64
CA VAL A 40 -20.44 -1.16 7.66
C VAL A 40 -19.08 -1.60 8.18
N THR A 41 -19.04 -2.66 8.98
CA THR A 41 -17.77 -3.22 9.43
C THR A 41 -17.10 -4.00 8.30
N ILE A 42 -15.78 -4.14 8.36
CA ILE A 42 -15.06 -5.04 7.44
C ILE A 42 -15.50 -6.49 7.62
N ASP A 43 -15.78 -6.92 8.85
CA ASP A 43 -16.28 -8.26 9.15
C ASP A 43 -17.62 -8.53 8.45
N ASP A 44 -18.54 -7.56 8.43
CA ASP A 44 -19.81 -7.70 7.71
C ASP A 44 -19.58 -7.81 6.19
N LEU A 45 -18.64 -7.03 5.63
CA LEU A 45 -18.26 -7.13 4.21
C LEU A 45 -17.62 -8.49 3.88
N GLN A 46 -16.81 -9.03 4.78
CA GLN A 46 -16.22 -10.36 4.65
C GLN A 46 -17.30 -11.45 4.73
N ALA A 47 -18.25 -11.31 5.65
CA ALA A 47 -19.39 -12.21 5.75
C ALA A 47 -20.24 -12.21 4.47
N MET A 48 -20.44 -11.05 3.82
CA MET A 48 -21.08 -10.97 2.49
C MET A 48 -20.31 -11.72 1.40
N ALA A 49 -18.99 -11.60 1.42
CA ALA A 49 -18.15 -12.24 0.43
C ALA A 49 -18.20 -13.77 0.57
N GLN A 50 -18.29 -14.27 1.82
CA GLN A 50 -18.22 -15.70 2.14
C GLN A 50 -19.59 -16.41 2.14
N GLN A 51 -20.64 -15.84 2.73
CA GLN A 51 -21.94 -16.50 2.92
C GLN A 51 -23.01 -16.09 1.87
N ASP A 52 -24.03 -16.93 1.69
CA ASP A 52 -25.31 -16.58 1.02
C ASP A 52 -26.30 -15.86 1.97
N GLN A 53 -25.92 -15.63 3.22
CA GLN A 53 -26.79 -15.05 4.25
C GLN A 53 -26.21 -13.74 4.77
N ALA A 54 -26.49 -12.65 4.05
CA ALA A 54 -26.45 -11.31 4.60
C ALA A 54 -27.26 -11.24 5.91
N GLN A 55 -26.58 -11.18 7.06
CA GLN A 55 -27.22 -10.91 8.35
C GLN A 55 -27.23 -9.40 8.62
N GLY A 56 -28.40 -8.81 8.88
CA GLY A 56 -28.53 -7.42 9.34
C GLY A 56 -28.43 -6.34 8.25
N PHE A 57 -27.68 -5.26 8.54
CA PHE A 57 -27.56 -4.00 7.78
C PHE A 57 -27.32 -4.20 6.28
N THR A 58 -26.68 -5.32 5.94
CA THR A 58 -26.37 -5.83 4.62
C THR A 58 -27.59 -6.16 3.76
N ARG A 59 -28.64 -6.74 4.36
CA ARG A 59 -29.92 -6.99 3.66
C ARG A 59 -30.63 -5.68 3.35
N ASP A 60 -30.53 -4.69 4.25
CA ASP A 60 -31.10 -3.35 4.03
C ASP A 60 -30.30 -2.57 2.97
N ALA A 61 -28.97 -2.64 2.97
CA ALA A 61 -28.14 -2.00 1.95
C ALA A 61 -28.39 -2.57 0.53
N VAL A 62 -28.52 -3.91 0.40
CA VAL A 62 -28.90 -4.60 -0.84
C VAL A 62 -30.35 -4.31 -1.27
N ASN A 63 -31.23 -3.94 -0.34
CA ASN A 63 -32.58 -3.52 -0.68
C ASN A 63 -32.64 -2.03 -1.08
N ILE A 64 -31.75 -1.18 -0.54
CA ILE A 64 -31.71 0.28 -0.77
C ILE A 64 -30.99 0.60 -2.10
N THR A 65 -29.84 -0.01 -2.33
CA THR A 65 -29.22 -0.09 -3.66
C THR A 65 -29.80 -1.34 -4.28
N HIS A 66 -30.63 -1.27 -5.33
CA HIS A 66 -31.27 -2.40 -6.03
C HIS A 66 -30.28 -3.43 -6.64
N THR A 67 -29.03 -3.43 -6.18
CA THR A 67 -27.94 -4.30 -6.55
C THR A 67 -28.15 -5.67 -5.91
N GLN A 68 -28.37 -6.69 -6.73
CA GLN A 68 -28.51 -8.07 -6.28
C GLN A 68 -27.30 -8.48 -5.44
N PHE A 69 -27.53 -9.14 -4.29
CA PHE A 69 -26.51 -9.63 -3.37
C PHE A 69 -25.34 -10.35 -4.08
N GLU A 70 -25.68 -11.18 -5.07
CA GLU A 70 -24.70 -11.90 -5.90
C GLU A 70 -23.77 -10.98 -6.69
N THR A 71 -24.25 -9.83 -7.16
CA THR A 71 -23.41 -8.87 -7.87
C THR A 71 -22.36 -8.27 -6.94
N VAL A 72 -22.74 -7.93 -5.71
CA VAL A 72 -21.80 -7.40 -4.70
C VAL A 72 -20.79 -8.46 -4.29
N ARG A 73 -21.25 -9.68 -4.03
CA ARG A 73 -20.39 -10.82 -3.71
C ARG A 73 -19.41 -11.15 -4.83
N SER A 74 -19.88 -11.18 -6.07
CA SER A 74 -19.05 -11.41 -7.26
C SER A 74 -18.00 -10.32 -7.44
N PHE A 75 -18.36 -9.07 -7.14
CA PHE A 75 -17.42 -7.94 -7.16
C PHE A 75 -16.33 -8.11 -6.08
N LEU A 76 -16.74 -8.30 -4.82
CA LEU A 76 -15.81 -8.37 -3.69
C LEU A 76 -14.81 -9.52 -3.81
N ASN A 77 -15.21 -10.66 -4.39
CA ASN A 77 -14.36 -11.83 -4.57
C ASN A 77 -13.67 -11.90 -5.94
N ARG A 78 -13.76 -10.84 -6.77
CA ARG A 78 -13.19 -10.90 -8.12
C ARG A 78 -11.66 -10.95 -8.03
N PRO A 79 -11.01 -12.00 -8.56
CA PRO A 79 -9.57 -12.10 -8.49
C PRO A 79 -8.90 -11.12 -9.45
N ILE A 80 -7.84 -10.48 -8.96
CA ILE A 80 -6.91 -9.63 -9.69
C ILE A 80 -5.54 -10.24 -9.51
N ASN A 81 -4.90 -10.66 -10.60
CA ASN A 81 -3.57 -11.26 -10.57
C ASN A 81 -2.58 -10.26 -11.16
N TYR A 82 -1.65 -9.75 -10.34
CA TYR A 82 -0.65 -8.79 -10.79
C TYR A 82 0.58 -8.85 -9.89
N LYS A 83 1.79 -8.78 -10.46
CA LYS A 83 3.00 -8.88 -9.61
C LYS A 83 3.12 -7.64 -8.72
N MET A 84 3.38 -7.84 -7.43
CA MET A 84 3.48 -6.77 -6.44
C MET A 84 4.50 -5.69 -6.83
N ILE A 85 5.71 -6.11 -7.25
CA ILE A 85 6.75 -5.18 -7.71
C ILE A 85 6.30 -4.39 -8.95
N GLU A 86 5.62 -5.06 -9.89
CA GLU A 86 5.12 -4.39 -11.09
C GLU A 86 4.02 -3.38 -10.74
N ALA A 87 3.13 -3.73 -9.80
CA ALA A 87 2.09 -2.83 -9.31
C ALA A 87 2.71 -1.60 -8.65
N ASP A 88 3.71 -1.78 -7.79
CA ASP A 88 4.37 -0.68 -7.10
C ASP A 88 4.99 0.32 -8.10
N TYR A 89 5.75 -0.16 -9.10
CA TYR A 89 6.30 0.72 -10.12
C TYR A 89 5.22 1.44 -10.93
N LEU A 90 4.16 0.73 -11.32
CA LEU A 90 3.07 1.33 -12.10
C LEU A 90 2.36 2.40 -11.28
N LEU A 91 1.99 2.11 -10.03
CA LEU A 91 1.25 3.01 -9.13
C LEU A 91 2.09 4.23 -8.70
N ASN A 92 3.42 4.15 -8.79
CA ASN A 92 4.33 5.29 -8.59
C ASN A 92 4.64 6.07 -9.89
N SER A 93 4.02 5.72 -11.02
CA SER A 93 4.17 6.45 -12.29
C SER A 93 3.06 7.48 -12.51
N ALA A 94 3.27 8.43 -13.43
CA ALA A 94 2.25 9.41 -13.82
C ALA A 94 0.98 8.76 -14.41
N ALA A 95 1.10 7.59 -15.04
CA ALA A 95 -0.05 6.83 -15.49
C ALA A 95 -0.79 6.23 -14.27
N GLY A 96 -0.05 5.64 -13.34
CA GLY A 96 -0.61 5.10 -12.09
C GLY A 96 -1.31 6.14 -11.23
N GLU A 97 -0.82 7.39 -11.18
CA GLU A 97 -1.51 8.47 -10.49
C GLU A 97 -2.92 8.72 -11.06
N LYS A 98 -3.08 8.68 -12.39
CA LYS A 98 -4.40 8.81 -13.03
C LYS A 98 -5.32 7.64 -12.71
N LEU A 99 -4.78 6.42 -12.67
CA LEU A 99 -5.53 5.24 -12.23
C LEU A 99 -5.99 5.41 -10.77
N LEU A 100 -5.09 5.82 -9.88
CA LEU A 100 -5.40 6.07 -8.48
C LEU A 100 -6.45 7.18 -8.32
N ASP A 101 -6.41 8.23 -9.14
CA ASP A 101 -7.44 9.28 -9.16
C ASP A 101 -8.80 8.73 -9.59
N GLN A 102 -8.85 7.83 -10.58
CA GLN A 102 -10.09 7.18 -11.02
C GLN A 102 -10.66 6.28 -9.93
N ILE A 103 -9.83 5.43 -9.31
CA ILE A 103 -10.24 4.60 -8.18
C ILE A 103 -10.66 5.50 -6.99
N GLY A 104 -10.00 6.64 -6.81
CA GLY A 104 -10.28 7.66 -5.80
C GLY A 104 -11.67 8.28 -5.86
N GLN A 105 -12.33 8.25 -7.03
CA GLN A 105 -13.72 8.67 -7.18
C GLN A 105 -14.70 7.68 -6.55
N VAL A 106 -14.30 6.41 -6.49
CA VAL A 106 -15.07 5.31 -5.91
C VAL A 106 -14.72 5.13 -4.44
N MET A 107 -13.44 5.06 -4.10
CA MET A 107 -12.97 4.81 -2.74
C MET A 107 -11.97 5.87 -2.31
N ALA A 108 -12.22 6.48 -1.17
CA ALA A 108 -11.34 7.49 -0.60
C ALA A 108 -11.33 7.40 0.93
N PRO A 109 -10.37 8.03 1.61
CA PRO A 109 -10.39 8.12 3.06
C PRO A 109 -11.67 8.81 3.53
N ARG A 110 -12.19 8.40 4.68
CA ARG A 110 -13.36 9.03 5.30
C ARG A 110 -13.08 10.50 5.60
N THR A 111 -11.87 10.81 6.05
CA THR A 111 -11.43 12.16 6.41
C THR A 111 -10.73 12.84 5.23
N ALA A 112 -11.04 14.11 4.98
CA ALA A 112 -10.57 14.84 3.80
C ALA A 112 -9.10 15.30 3.85
N ASP A 113 -8.48 15.25 5.03
CA ASP A 113 -7.07 15.58 5.28
C ASP A 113 -6.10 14.43 4.93
N THR A 114 -6.63 13.24 4.66
CA THR A 114 -5.84 12.05 4.35
C THR A 114 -5.61 11.94 2.84
N ASP A 115 -4.36 11.68 2.43
CA ASP A 115 -4.01 11.49 1.02
C ASP A 115 -4.57 10.16 0.49
N GLY A 116 -5.69 10.26 -0.23
CA GLY A 116 -6.38 9.09 -0.79
C GLY A 116 -5.57 8.32 -1.83
N ARG A 117 -4.65 8.96 -2.56
CA ARG A 117 -3.80 8.26 -3.51
C ARG A 117 -2.78 7.38 -2.80
N GLN A 118 -2.15 7.92 -1.75
CA GLN A 118 -1.19 7.15 -0.95
C GLN A 118 -1.89 6.02 -0.19
N ALA A 119 -3.08 6.28 0.34
CA ALA A 119 -3.89 5.27 0.99
C ALA A 119 -4.28 4.14 0.03
N LEU A 120 -4.73 4.45 -1.18
CA LEU A 120 -5.03 3.45 -2.22
C LEU A 120 -3.78 2.68 -2.67
N ARG A 121 -2.67 3.38 -2.91
CA ARG A 121 -1.42 2.74 -3.33
C ARG A 121 -0.95 1.72 -2.30
N SER A 122 -0.87 2.12 -1.04
CA SER A 122 -0.46 1.23 0.05
C SER A 122 -1.41 0.04 0.19
N ALA A 123 -2.73 0.26 0.16
CA ALA A 123 -3.73 -0.81 0.21
C ALA A 123 -3.54 -1.85 -0.91
N ILE A 124 -3.34 -1.40 -2.15
CA ILE A 124 -3.14 -2.30 -3.30
C ILE A 124 -1.83 -3.08 -3.18
N VAL A 125 -0.72 -2.42 -2.85
CA VAL A 125 0.59 -3.07 -2.72
C VAL A 125 0.60 -4.09 -1.58
N LEU A 126 0.02 -3.74 -0.41
CA LEU A 126 -0.11 -4.65 0.72
C LEU A 126 -0.96 -5.87 0.38
N SER A 127 -2.04 -5.68 -0.40
CA SER A 127 -2.91 -6.79 -0.79
C SER A 127 -2.28 -7.77 -1.78
N LEU A 128 -1.23 -7.35 -2.50
CA LEU A 128 -0.49 -8.20 -3.43
C LEU A 128 0.74 -8.88 -2.80
N LEU A 129 1.10 -8.50 -1.57
CA LEU A 129 2.37 -8.84 -0.94
C LEU A 129 2.56 -10.35 -0.76
N ASP A 130 1.49 -11.06 -0.44
CA ASP A 130 1.56 -12.48 -0.06
C ASP A 130 1.73 -13.41 -1.27
N ASP A 131 0.87 -13.29 -2.28
CA ASP A 131 0.82 -14.26 -3.39
C ASP A 131 0.70 -13.63 -4.79
N ASN A 132 0.88 -12.31 -4.93
CA ASN A 132 0.67 -11.54 -6.17
C ASN A 132 -0.77 -11.63 -6.71
N LYS A 133 -1.73 -11.90 -5.83
CA LYS A 133 -3.16 -11.86 -6.13
C LYS A 133 -3.83 -10.98 -5.11
N THR A 134 -4.95 -10.40 -5.52
CA THR A 134 -5.78 -9.63 -4.63
C THR A 134 -7.23 -9.64 -5.13
N THR A 135 -8.13 -9.27 -4.26
CA THR A 135 -9.54 -9.01 -4.51
C THR A 135 -9.89 -7.60 -4.04
N PRO A 136 -10.98 -6.99 -4.55
CA PRO A 136 -11.48 -5.74 -4.00
C PRO A 136 -11.71 -5.79 -2.48
N LEU A 137 -12.10 -6.95 -1.94
CA LEU A 137 -12.23 -7.14 -0.49
C LEU A 137 -10.90 -6.97 0.24
N GLU A 138 -9.82 -7.60 -0.23
CA GLU A 138 -8.49 -7.49 0.39
C GLU A 138 -7.95 -6.06 0.32
N ILE A 139 -8.21 -5.34 -0.77
CA ILE A 139 -7.84 -3.92 -0.89
C ILE A 139 -8.59 -3.07 0.14
N ILE A 140 -9.88 -3.35 0.37
CA ILE A 140 -10.67 -2.68 1.41
C ILE A 140 -10.10 -3.01 2.80
N GLN A 141 -9.76 -4.28 3.06
CA GLN A 141 -9.19 -4.75 4.32
C GLN A 141 -7.84 -4.11 4.63
N ASN A 142 -6.99 -3.95 3.62
CA ASN A 142 -5.65 -3.36 3.76
C ASN A 142 -5.64 -1.83 3.63
N TYR A 143 -6.81 -1.20 3.54
CA TYR A 143 -6.88 0.26 3.48
C TYR A 143 -6.43 0.87 4.81
N PRO A 144 -5.47 1.81 4.84
CA PRO A 144 -4.77 2.22 6.07
C PRO A 144 -5.57 3.12 7.02
N THR A 145 -6.83 3.42 6.68
CA THR A 145 -7.74 4.28 7.46
C THR A 145 -9.18 3.89 7.16
N ASP A 146 -10.13 4.27 8.01
CA ASP A 146 -11.54 4.23 7.63
C ASP A 146 -11.79 4.85 6.25
N ALA A 147 -12.49 4.11 5.40
CA ALA A 147 -12.75 4.50 4.02
C ALA A 147 -14.21 4.90 3.81
N ARG A 148 -14.45 5.63 2.73
CA ARG A 148 -15.77 5.83 2.13
C ARG A 148 -15.78 5.23 0.73
N ILE A 149 -16.83 4.50 0.40
CA ILE A 149 -17.09 3.95 -0.93
C ILE A 149 -18.34 4.61 -1.49
N ASN A 150 -18.18 5.31 -2.60
CA ASN A 150 -19.27 5.89 -3.37
C ASN A 150 -19.88 4.82 -4.28
N LEU A 151 -20.99 4.23 -3.85
CA LEU A 151 -21.72 3.21 -4.61
C LEU A 151 -22.29 3.78 -5.91
N GLY A 152 -22.72 5.04 -5.90
CA GLY A 152 -23.19 5.72 -7.11
C GLY A 152 -22.09 5.80 -8.17
N ALA A 153 -20.87 6.21 -7.77
CA ALA A 153 -19.71 6.24 -8.66
C ALA A 153 -19.28 4.83 -9.10
N LEU A 154 -19.26 3.87 -8.17
CA LEU A 154 -18.92 2.47 -8.47
C LEU A 154 -19.83 1.88 -9.55
N PHE A 155 -21.15 2.09 -9.43
CA PHE A 155 -22.12 1.54 -10.38
C PHE A 155 -22.25 2.40 -11.65
N ALA A 156 -22.07 3.72 -11.56
CA ALA A 156 -22.06 4.62 -12.72
C ALA A 156 -20.81 4.45 -13.60
N ALA A 157 -19.70 3.99 -13.01
CA ALA A 157 -18.51 3.54 -13.75
C ALA A 157 -18.78 2.26 -14.60
N ASP A 158 -20.03 1.78 -14.63
CA ASP A 158 -20.55 0.66 -15.41
C ASP A 158 -19.93 -0.69 -15.01
N ALA A 159 -20.43 -1.80 -15.57
CA ALA A 159 -19.83 -3.13 -15.48
C ALA A 159 -18.37 -3.18 -16.01
N LYS A 160 -17.91 -2.08 -16.62
CA LYS A 160 -16.59 -1.89 -17.20
C LYS A 160 -15.55 -1.35 -16.22
N PHE A 161 -15.90 -0.83 -15.04
CA PHE A 161 -14.89 -0.27 -14.10
C PHE A 161 -13.72 -1.24 -13.85
N ILE A 162 -14.01 -2.47 -13.43
CA ILE A 162 -12.94 -3.46 -13.21
C ILE A 162 -12.27 -3.87 -14.53
N PRO A 163 -12.99 -4.22 -15.62
CA PRO A 163 -12.37 -4.42 -16.92
C PRO A 163 -11.44 -3.29 -17.38
N ASP A 164 -11.77 -2.03 -17.11
CA ASP A 164 -11.00 -0.85 -17.47
C ASP A 164 -9.75 -0.72 -16.60
N VAL A 165 -9.87 -0.99 -15.30
CA VAL A 165 -8.70 -1.09 -14.40
C VAL A 165 -7.76 -2.19 -14.88
N LEU A 166 -8.27 -3.38 -15.17
CA LEU A 166 -7.46 -4.50 -15.67
C LEU A 166 -6.83 -4.18 -17.02
N ALA A 167 -7.59 -3.63 -17.96
CA ALA A 167 -7.07 -3.20 -19.26
C ALA A 167 -6.01 -2.11 -19.12
N PHE A 168 -6.18 -1.18 -18.17
CA PHE A 168 -5.16 -0.20 -17.84
C PHE A 168 -3.88 -0.87 -17.32
N LEU A 169 -3.99 -1.82 -16.39
CA LEU A 169 -2.86 -2.57 -15.87
C LEU A 169 -2.12 -3.31 -17.00
N ASP A 170 -2.85 -3.95 -17.91
CA ASP A 170 -2.32 -4.67 -19.07
C ASP A 170 -1.60 -3.74 -20.06
N ASN A 171 -2.23 -2.62 -20.42
CA ASN A 171 -1.67 -1.64 -21.35
C ASN A 171 -0.41 -0.95 -20.81
N ASN A 172 -0.24 -0.93 -19.49
CA ASN A 172 0.88 -0.26 -18.83
C ASN A 172 1.91 -1.24 -18.21
N GLN A 173 1.81 -2.56 -18.45
CA GLN A 173 2.80 -3.51 -17.92
C GLN A 173 4.23 -3.20 -18.37
N GLN A 174 4.39 -2.65 -19.57
CA GLN A 174 5.68 -2.23 -20.11
C GLN A 174 6.42 -1.20 -19.24
N VAL A 175 5.71 -0.33 -18.50
CA VAL A 175 6.33 0.63 -17.56
C VAL A 175 7.01 -0.11 -16.40
N ALA A 176 6.34 -1.13 -15.87
CA ALA A 176 6.87 -1.96 -14.81
C ALA A 176 8.02 -2.87 -15.29
N MET A 177 7.87 -3.47 -16.47
CA MET A 177 8.91 -4.33 -17.06
C MET A 177 10.19 -3.54 -17.35
N GLN A 178 10.10 -2.33 -17.89
CA GLN A 178 11.27 -1.49 -18.17
C GLN A 178 12.01 -1.09 -16.89
N ARG A 179 11.31 -0.65 -15.83
CA ARG A 179 11.97 -0.27 -14.57
C ARG A 179 12.60 -1.44 -13.85
N THR A 180 11.85 -2.54 -13.72
CA THR A 180 12.40 -3.80 -13.20
C THR A 180 13.63 -4.21 -14.00
N SER A 181 13.61 -3.94 -15.33
CA SER A 181 14.75 -4.27 -16.17
C SER A 181 16.00 -3.46 -15.88
N ILE A 182 15.82 -2.15 -15.70
CA ILE A 182 16.91 -1.22 -15.39
C ILE A 182 17.47 -1.51 -14.00
N ASP A 183 16.63 -1.81 -13.02
CA ASP A 183 17.07 -2.07 -11.65
C ASP A 183 17.90 -3.35 -11.56
N TRP A 184 17.56 -4.42 -12.31
CA TRP A 184 18.44 -5.60 -12.38
C TRP A 184 19.76 -5.30 -13.09
N MET A 185 19.76 -4.41 -14.09
CA MET A 185 20.99 -3.98 -14.77
C MET A 185 21.90 -3.18 -13.82
N ILE A 186 21.32 -2.27 -13.02
CA ILE A 186 22.06 -1.49 -12.03
C ILE A 186 22.62 -2.40 -10.94
N ALA A 187 21.80 -3.27 -10.35
CA ALA A 187 22.23 -4.20 -9.29
C ALA A 187 23.34 -5.15 -9.77
N GLN A 188 23.27 -5.60 -11.04
CA GLN A 188 24.33 -6.43 -11.62
C GLN A 188 25.63 -5.63 -11.87
N ASN A 189 25.51 -4.37 -12.31
CA ASN A 189 26.66 -3.50 -12.50
C ASN A 189 27.33 -3.12 -11.17
N GLU A 190 26.57 -2.77 -10.13
CA GLU A 190 27.09 -2.47 -8.79
C GLU A 190 27.85 -3.65 -8.20
N ASN A 191 27.30 -4.87 -8.28
CA ASN A 191 28.03 -6.07 -7.87
C ASN A 191 29.33 -6.28 -8.66
N SER A 192 29.36 -5.91 -9.96
CA SER A 192 30.57 -5.97 -10.77
C SER A 192 31.62 -4.92 -10.39
N LEU A 193 31.20 -3.77 -9.84
CA LEU A 193 32.08 -2.70 -9.38
C LEU A 193 32.65 -3.07 -8.01
N PHE A 194 31.80 -3.47 -7.07
CA PHE A 194 32.23 -3.97 -5.76
C PHE A 194 33.22 -5.14 -5.90
N ASN A 195 32.90 -6.14 -6.72
CA ASN A 195 33.78 -7.30 -6.89
C ASN A 195 35.12 -6.95 -7.57
N ARG A 196 35.17 -5.88 -8.38
CA ARG A 196 36.43 -5.36 -8.94
C ARG A 196 37.31 -4.71 -7.89
N ASP A 197 36.73 -3.96 -6.96
CA ASP A 197 37.49 -3.29 -5.90
C ASP A 197 38.10 -4.30 -4.91
N PHE A 198 37.39 -5.38 -4.58
CA PHE A 198 37.94 -6.48 -3.75
C PHE A 198 39.04 -7.27 -4.48
N ALA A 199 38.93 -7.44 -5.79
CA ALA A 199 39.95 -8.15 -6.58
C ALA A 199 41.23 -7.33 -6.79
N GLN A 200 41.18 -6.00 -6.63
CA GLN A 200 42.31 -5.08 -6.75
C GLN A 200 42.99 -4.78 -5.40
N GLN A 201 42.40 -5.20 -4.28
CA GLN A 201 43.08 -5.11 -2.98
C GLN A 201 44.19 -6.17 -2.93
N GLU A 202 45.45 -5.72 -2.98
CA GLU A 202 46.59 -6.59 -2.67
C GLU A 202 46.34 -7.26 -1.31
N PRO A 203 46.52 -8.59 -1.20
CA PRO A 203 46.36 -9.27 0.08
C PRO A 203 47.29 -8.60 1.09
N LEU A 204 46.75 -8.27 2.27
CA LEU A 204 47.53 -7.69 3.36
C LEU A 204 48.82 -8.50 3.51
N PRO A 205 49.99 -7.85 3.58
CA PRO A 205 51.25 -8.57 3.70
C PRO A 205 51.13 -9.51 4.89
N VAL A 206 51.24 -10.82 4.62
CA VAL A 206 51.16 -11.85 5.63
C VAL A 206 52.26 -11.55 6.63
N GLN A 207 51.89 -11.00 7.80
CA GLN A 207 52.83 -10.78 8.89
C GLN A 207 53.31 -12.17 9.32
N GLN A 208 54.50 -12.54 8.85
CA GLN A 208 55.14 -13.76 9.31
C GLN A 208 55.27 -13.67 10.83
N PRO A 209 54.73 -14.64 11.60
CA PRO A 209 54.87 -14.61 13.04
C PRO A 209 56.36 -14.60 13.37
N ALA A 210 56.76 -13.65 14.23
CA ALA A 210 58.15 -13.54 14.66
C ALA A 210 58.65 -14.91 15.16
N PRO A 211 59.87 -15.33 14.78
CA PRO A 211 60.38 -16.64 15.18
C PRO A 211 60.39 -16.72 16.70
N VAL A 212 59.62 -17.68 17.23
CA VAL A 212 59.59 -17.99 18.65
C VAL A 212 61.00 -18.48 19.01
N ARG A 213 61.81 -17.63 19.65
CA ARG A 213 63.10 -18.04 20.21
C ARG A 213 62.80 -19.13 21.24
N GLY A 214 63.20 -20.36 20.93
CA GLY A 214 63.18 -21.46 21.88
C GLY A 214 64.08 -21.11 23.06
N LEU A 215 63.47 -21.01 24.23
CA LEU A 215 64.16 -20.98 25.52
C LEU A 215 64.49 -22.44 25.86
N TRP A 216 65.76 -22.81 25.71
CA TRP A 216 66.39 -23.89 26.45
C TRP A 216 67.16 -23.28 27.62
#